data_AF-A0A6I5ZXV8-F1
#
_entry.id   AF-A0A6I5ZXV8-F1
#
_cell.length_a   1.000
_cell.length_b   1.000
_cell.length_c   1.000
_cell.angle_alpha   90.00
_cell.angle_beta   90.00
_cell.angle_gamma   90.00
#
_symmetry.space_group_name_H-M   'P 1'
#
loop_
_entity.id
_entity.type
_entity.pdbx_description
1 polymer ?
#
loop_
_entity_poly.entity_id
_entity_poly.type
_entity_poly.pdbx_seq_one_letter_code
_entity_poly.pdbx_strand_id
1 'polypeptide(L)'
;MRSAGRRRTAGAPVVLVARAGSSAIPARVAVALVAGLALGACSTPSSGVPDDVLVEQIAGLPGVTSVTLEFQRDPTYGPHYEGEIVVDPGLTEEEARCVSAQAWEILWQGRRTQTSSVSFVHGDDRIGSFGDGDGTDYYGPRPAGPRATATITPCRPS
;
A
#
# COMPACT_ATOMS: atom_id res chain seq x y z
N MET A 1 -17.71 -45.68 43.44
CA MET A 1 -18.77 -44.87 44.08
C MET A 1 -18.96 -43.62 43.23
N ARG A 2 -19.81 -43.68 42.20
CA ARG A 2 -21.15 -43.04 42.11
C ARG A 2 -21.23 -41.65 42.78
N SER A 3 -21.24 -40.60 41.95
CA SER A 3 -22.36 -39.66 41.95
C SER A 3 -22.39 -38.83 40.67
N ALA A 4 -23.39 -39.13 39.84
CA ALA A 4 -23.78 -38.36 38.68
C ALA A 4 -24.66 -37.19 39.15
N GLY A 5 -24.30 -35.97 38.78
CA GLY A 5 -25.09 -34.76 39.04
C GLY A 5 -25.56 -34.11 37.75
N ARG A 6 -26.63 -34.66 37.15
CA ARG A 6 -27.40 -33.99 36.08
C ARG A 6 -28.25 -32.90 36.73
N ARG A 7 -28.08 -31.64 36.34
CA ARG A 7 -29.16 -30.63 36.45
C ARG A 7 -29.56 -30.18 35.06
N ARG A 8 -30.84 -30.42 34.77
CA ARG A 8 -31.60 -29.92 33.63
C ARG A 8 -32.30 -28.62 34.04
N THR A 9 -32.80 -27.95 33.01
CA THR A 9 -33.84 -26.89 32.94
C THR A 9 -33.31 -25.48 33.26
N ALA A 10 -33.69 -24.42 32.56
CA ALA A 10 -34.92 -24.16 31.81
C ALA A 10 -34.64 -23.43 30.48
N GLY A 11 -35.59 -23.54 29.54
CA GLY A 11 -35.49 -22.98 28.21
C GLY A 11 -36.18 -21.62 28.03
N ALA A 12 -35.86 -21.05 26.86
CA ALA A 12 -36.60 -20.04 26.08
C ALA A 12 -36.51 -18.59 26.59
N PRO A 13 -36.43 -17.58 25.69
CA PRO A 13 -37.09 -17.53 24.39
C PRO A 13 -36.16 -17.41 23.17
N VAL A 14 -36.60 -18.05 22.09
CA VAL A 14 -36.18 -17.76 20.71
C VAL A 14 -36.70 -16.36 20.37
N VAL A 15 -35.80 -15.39 20.24
CA VAL A 15 -36.13 -14.07 19.71
C VAL A 15 -36.07 -14.15 18.19
N LEU A 16 -37.25 -14.22 17.58
CA LEU A 16 -37.45 -14.21 16.14
C LEU A 16 -37.49 -12.74 15.70
N VAL A 17 -36.32 -12.17 15.35
CA VAL A 17 -36.24 -10.82 14.76
C VAL A 17 -36.50 -10.97 13.26
N ALA A 18 -37.72 -10.67 12.86
CA ALA A 18 -38.10 -10.62 11.46
C ALA A 18 -37.91 -9.20 10.90
N ARG A 19 -37.15 -9.18 9.80
CA ARG A 19 -37.38 -8.41 8.56
C ARG A 19 -37.01 -6.92 8.46
N ALA A 20 -36.25 -6.72 7.39
CA ALA A 20 -36.47 -5.78 6.29
C ALA A 20 -36.02 -4.33 6.53
N GLY A 21 -34.81 -4.07 6.04
CA GLY A 21 -34.32 -2.74 5.74
C GLY A 21 -33.23 -2.82 4.69
N SER A 22 -33.52 -3.43 3.54
CA SER A 22 -32.67 -3.33 2.35
C SER A 22 -32.69 -1.88 1.86
N SER A 23 -31.87 -1.04 2.46
CA SER A 23 -31.46 0.23 1.86
C SER A 23 -30.25 -0.08 1.00
N ALA A 24 -30.52 -0.53 -0.23
CA ALA A 24 -29.55 -0.44 -1.30
C ALA A 24 -29.26 1.05 -1.51
N ILE A 25 -28.16 1.53 -0.94
CA ILE A 25 -27.60 2.83 -1.28
C ILE A 25 -26.82 2.59 -2.57
N PRO A 26 -27.29 3.06 -3.74
CA PRO A 26 -26.40 3.17 -4.88
C PRO A 26 -25.40 4.26 -4.52
N ALA A 27 -24.25 3.87 -3.95
CA ALA A 27 -23.10 4.73 -3.85
C ALA A 27 -22.58 4.96 -5.28
N ARG A 28 -23.26 5.84 -6.02
CA ARG A 28 -22.67 6.55 -7.14
C ARG A 28 -21.64 7.50 -6.54
N VAL A 29 -20.49 6.93 -6.18
CA VAL A 29 -19.29 7.74 -5.95
C VAL A 29 -18.95 8.30 -7.31
N ALA A 30 -19.39 9.53 -7.53
CA ALA A 30 -18.90 10.37 -8.59
C ALA A 30 -17.38 10.43 -8.38
N VAL A 31 -16.64 9.71 -9.23
CA VAL A 31 -15.21 9.92 -9.39
C VAL A 31 -15.09 11.34 -9.91
N ALA A 32 -14.85 12.27 -8.98
CA ALA A 32 -14.47 13.62 -9.31
C ALA A 32 -13.11 13.50 -10.02
N LEU A 33 -13.16 13.60 -11.35
CA LEU A 33 -12.00 13.87 -12.18
C LEU A 33 -11.39 15.17 -11.68
N VAL A 34 -10.42 15.08 -10.78
CA VAL A 34 -9.52 16.18 -10.45
C VAL A 34 -8.62 16.35 -11.68
N ALA A 35 -9.15 17.07 -12.67
CA ALA A 35 -8.36 17.65 -13.75
C ALA A 35 -7.58 18.84 -13.17
N GLY A 36 -6.59 18.53 -12.34
CA GLY A 36 -5.59 19.48 -11.90
C GLY A 36 -4.64 19.76 -13.07
N LEU A 37 -4.82 20.90 -13.72
CA LEU A 37 -3.84 21.47 -14.63
C LEU A 37 -2.51 21.64 -13.89
N ALA A 38 -1.58 20.71 -14.09
CA ALA A 38 -0.19 20.87 -13.71
C ALA A 38 0.44 21.93 -14.63
N LEU A 39 0.42 23.18 -14.17
CA LEU A 39 1.29 24.24 -14.68
C LEU A 39 2.73 23.76 -14.51
N GLY A 40 3.44 23.71 -15.63
CA GLY A 40 4.77 23.13 -15.76
C GLY A 40 5.75 23.60 -14.69
N ALA A 41 6.05 22.70 -13.76
CA ALA A 41 7.36 22.66 -13.15
C ALA A 41 8.30 22.12 -14.23
N CYS A 42 9.26 22.93 -14.67
CA CYS A 42 10.39 22.51 -15.48
C CYS A 42 11.31 21.60 -14.66
N SER A 43 10.80 20.43 -14.26
CA SER A 43 11.58 19.38 -13.66
C SER A 43 12.45 18.81 -14.76
N THR A 44 13.76 19.06 -14.69
CA THR A 44 14.74 18.42 -15.56
C THR A 44 14.44 16.93 -15.60
N PRO A 45 14.33 16.27 -16.77
CA PRO A 45 13.91 14.89 -16.85
C PRO A 45 14.90 14.02 -16.09
N SER A 46 14.60 13.71 -14.83
CA SER A 46 15.27 12.64 -14.12
C SER A 46 14.83 11.35 -14.81
N SER A 47 15.79 10.50 -15.13
CA SER A 47 15.49 9.14 -15.58
C SER A 47 14.49 8.48 -14.62
N GLY A 48 13.49 7.77 -15.17
CA GLY A 48 12.45 7.11 -14.38
C GLY A 48 11.11 7.85 -14.38
N VAL A 49 10.25 7.45 -13.46
CA VAL A 49 8.93 8.04 -13.21
C VAL A 49 9.07 9.25 -12.27
N PRO A 50 8.36 10.37 -12.50
CA PRO A 50 8.36 11.52 -11.59
C PRO A 50 7.93 11.19 -10.16
N ASP A 51 8.56 11.83 -9.18
CA ASP A 51 8.40 11.52 -7.75
C ASP A 51 6.94 11.72 -7.28
N ASP A 52 6.26 12.75 -7.78
CA ASP A 52 4.83 13.00 -7.53
C ASP A 52 3.93 11.89 -8.07
N VAL A 53 4.23 11.39 -9.28
CA VAL A 53 3.50 10.27 -9.88
C VAL A 53 3.76 8.98 -9.12
N LEU A 54 4.99 8.73 -8.65
CA LEU A 54 5.29 7.55 -7.82
C LEU A 54 4.45 7.54 -6.55
N VAL A 55 4.42 8.66 -5.84
CA VAL A 55 3.64 8.82 -4.60
C VAL A 55 2.15 8.63 -4.86
N GLU A 56 1.62 9.23 -5.94
CA GLU A 56 0.22 9.05 -6.33
C GLU A 56 -0.11 7.59 -6.67
N GLN A 57 0.77 6.90 -7.43
CA GLN A 57 0.56 5.49 -7.78
C GLN A 57 0.62 4.56 -6.56
N ILE A 58 1.52 4.81 -5.61
CA ILE A 58 1.60 4.04 -4.36
C ILE A 58 0.34 4.28 -3.53
N ALA A 59 -0.10 5.54 -3.41
CA ALA A 59 -1.34 5.87 -2.69
C ALA A 59 -2.59 5.25 -3.33
N GLY A 60 -2.55 5.01 -4.65
CA GLY A 60 -3.61 4.33 -5.40
C GLY A 60 -3.59 2.80 -5.33
N LEU A 61 -2.58 2.18 -4.69
CA LEU A 61 -2.54 0.72 -4.54
C LEU A 61 -3.66 0.24 -3.60
N PRO A 62 -4.43 -0.80 -3.98
CA PRO A 62 -5.36 -1.44 -3.06
C PRO A 62 -4.62 -1.94 -1.81
N GLY A 63 -5.09 -1.50 -0.64
CA GLY A 63 -4.44 -1.85 0.63
C GLY A 63 -3.42 -0.84 1.15
N VAL A 64 -3.14 0.26 0.45
CA VAL A 64 -2.40 1.40 1.01
C VAL A 64 -3.39 2.41 1.60
N THR A 65 -3.10 2.87 2.82
CA THR A 65 -3.94 3.82 3.56
C THR A 65 -3.33 5.22 3.65
N SER A 66 -1.99 5.31 3.67
CA SER A 66 -1.26 6.58 3.72
C SER A 66 0.12 6.42 3.09
N VAL A 67 0.60 7.49 2.46
CA VAL A 67 1.95 7.60 1.90
C VAL A 67 2.52 8.94 2.30
N THR A 68 3.63 8.91 3.02
CA THR A 68 4.45 10.09 3.33
C THR A 68 5.85 9.79 2.84
N LEU A 69 6.25 10.35 1.71
CA LEU A 69 7.57 10.14 1.12
C LEU A 69 8.16 11.47 0.70
N GLU A 70 9.41 11.68 1.07
CA GLU A 70 10.17 12.86 0.68
C GLU A 70 11.51 12.45 0.08
N PHE A 71 11.88 13.07 -1.03
CA PHE A 71 13.22 12.93 -1.59
C PHE A 71 14.17 13.85 -0.84
N GLN A 72 15.20 13.26 -0.25
CA GLN A 72 16.24 13.98 0.46
C GLN A 72 17.59 13.87 -0.27
N ARG A 73 18.42 14.90 -0.09
CA ARG A 73 19.81 14.89 -0.53
C ARG A 73 20.67 15.48 0.58
N ASP A 74 21.34 14.62 1.32
CA ASP A 74 22.27 15.02 2.37
C ASP A 74 23.70 14.53 2.09
N PRO A 75 24.73 15.11 2.74
CA PRO A 75 26.12 14.73 2.51
C PRO A 75 26.53 13.34 3.03
N THR A 76 25.77 12.76 3.96
CA THR A 76 26.10 11.50 4.63
C THR A 76 25.53 10.30 3.87
N TYR A 77 24.25 10.35 3.50
CA TYR A 77 23.58 9.24 2.82
C TYR A 77 23.41 9.46 1.32
N GLY A 78 23.66 10.67 0.84
CA GLY A 78 23.45 11.02 -0.56
C GLY A 78 21.97 11.12 -0.92
N PRO A 79 21.60 10.99 -2.20
CA PRO A 79 20.19 11.01 -2.60
C PRO A 79 19.48 9.77 -2.06
N HIS A 80 18.35 9.97 -1.39
CA HIS A 80 17.50 8.89 -0.88
C HIS A 80 16.03 9.33 -0.73
N TYR A 81 15.13 8.37 -0.60
CA TYR A 81 13.77 8.61 -0.13
C TYR A 81 13.67 8.32 1.37
N GLU A 82 12.96 9.17 2.09
CA GLU A 82 12.65 9.00 3.51
C GLU A 82 11.13 9.06 3.71
N GLY A 83 10.62 8.25 4.65
CA GLY A 83 9.25 8.33 5.11
C GLY A 83 8.58 6.98 5.35
N GLU A 84 7.25 6.96 5.24
CA GLU A 84 6.41 5.85 5.64
C GLU A 84 5.29 5.59 4.62
N ILE A 85 5.07 4.31 4.33
CA ILE A 85 3.94 3.79 3.57
C ILE A 85 3.14 2.91 4.54
N VAL A 86 1.91 3.33 4.83
CA VAL A 86 1.01 2.64 5.76
C VAL A 86 0.07 1.74 4.98
N VAL A 87 0.12 0.45 5.28
CA VAL A 87 -0.68 -0.61 4.69
C VAL A 87 -1.88 -0.90 5.59
N ASP A 88 -3.02 -1.23 4.99
CA ASP A 88 -4.29 -1.49 5.67
C ASP A 88 -4.11 -2.62 6.71
N PRO A 89 -4.34 -2.36 8.01
CA PRO A 89 -4.18 -3.35 9.07
C PRO A 89 -5.18 -4.51 9.00
N GLY A 90 -6.21 -4.41 8.16
CA GLY A 90 -7.16 -5.49 7.89
C GLY A 90 -6.65 -6.56 6.93
N LEU A 91 -5.50 -6.35 6.30
CA LEU A 91 -4.90 -7.33 5.39
C LEU A 91 -4.25 -8.48 6.15
N THR A 92 -4.21 -9.65 5.51
CA THR A 92 -3.34 -10.73 5.95
C THR A 92 -1.87 -10.33 5.77
N GLU A 93 -0.96 -10.98 6.50
CA GLU A 93 0.47 -10.71 6.37
C GLU A 93 0.98 -10.93 4.94
N GLU A 94 0.43 -11.93 4.23
CA GLU A 94 0.77 -12.20 2.84
C GLU A 94 0.31 -11.09 1.89
N GLU A 95 -0.94 -10.61 2.05
CA GLU A 95 -1.46 -9.48 1.29
C GLU A 95 -0.67 -8.21 1.56
N ALA A 96 -0.35 -7.92 2.83
CA ALA A 96 0.43 -6.75 3.21
C ALA A 96 1.86 -6.78 2.63
N ARG A 97 2.52 -7.94 2.64
CA ARG A 97 3.81 -8.15 1.96
C ARG A 97 3.67 -7.95 0.46
N CYS A 98 2.57 -8.39 -0.13
CA CYS A 98 2.35 -8.24 -1.56
C CYS A 98 2.17 -6.76 -1.96
N VAL A 99 1.33 -6.02 -1.25
CA VAL A 99 1.15 -4.57 -1.45
C VAL A 99 2.48 -3.82 -1.27
N SER A 100 3.26 -4.20 -0.25
CA SER A 100 4.59 -3.61 -0.01
C SER A 100 5.55 -3.88 -1.17
N ALA A 101 5.52 -5.09 -1.76
CA ALA A 101 6.33 -5.43 -2.92
C ALA A 101 5.94 -4.64 -4.18
N GLN A 102 4.65 -4.37 -4.39
CA GLN A 102 4.17 -3.53 -5.49
C GLN A 102 4.60 -2.07 -5.30
N ALA A 103 4.45 -1.52 -4.08
CA ALA A 103 4.91 -0.17 -3.77
C ALA A 103 6.42 -0.03 -4.01
N TRP A 104 7.19 -1.07 -3.68
CA TRP A 104 8.62 -1.11 -3.97
C TRP A 104 8.94 -1.18 -5.46
N GLU A 105 8.22 -1.97 -6.24
CA GLU A 105 8.36 -2.01 -7.70
C GLU A 105 8.12 -0.64 -8.34
N ILE A 106 7.17 0.13 -7.79
CA ILE A 106 6.92 1.51 -8.20
C ILE A 106 8.15 2.38 -7.89
N LEU A 107 8.63 2.40 -6.64
CA LEU A 107 9.83 3.15 -6.25
C LEU A 107 11.07 2.76 -7.08
N TRP A 108 11.23 1.47 -7.41
CA TRP A 108 12.32 0.96 -8.23
C TRP A 108 12.38 1.60 -9.62
N GLN A 109 11.22 1.95 -10.19
CA GLN A 109 11.10 2.57 -11.51
C GLN A 109 11.24 4.10 -11.49
N GLY A 110 11.32 4.68 -10.29
CA GLY A 110 11.55 6.09 -10.07
C GLY A 110 12.99 6.54 -10.30
N ARG A 111 13.35 7.61 -9.59
CA ARG A 111 14.71 8.12 -9.51
C ARG A 111 15.70 7.04 -9.06
N ARG A 112 16.90 7.04 -9.65
CA ARG A 112 18.01 6.19 -9.18
C ARG A 112 18.57 6.69 -7.86
N THR A 113 18.02 6.18 -6.77
CA THR A 113 18.31 6.64 -5.42
C THR A 113 18.21 5.49 -4.41
N GLN A 114 18.73 5.69 -3.20
CA GLN A 114 18.57 4.74 -2.09
C GLN A 114 17.16 4.87 -1.49
N THR A 115 16.62 3.76 -1.01
CA THR A 115 15.25 3.66 -0.46
C THR A 115 15.24 2.95 0.89
N SER A 116 16.40 2.77 1.50
CA SER A 116 16.58 2.12 2.80
C SER A 116 15.96 2.89 3.97
N SER A 117 15.69 4.19 3.82
CA SER A 117 14.96 5.00 4.83
C SER A 117 13.45 4.98 4.66
N VAL A 118 12.90 4.20 3.72
CA VAL A 118 11.43 4.05 3.56
C VAL A 118 10.93 2.91 4.44
N SER A 119 9.84 3.18 5.13
CA SER A 119 9.24 2.27 6.13
C SER A 119 7.90 1.74 5.65
N PHE A 120 7.67 0.44 5.77
CA PHE A 120 6.36 -0.16 5.57
C PHE A 120 5.73 -0.49 6.93
N VAL A 121 4.58 0.09 7.20
CA VAL A 121 3.85 -0.06 8.48
C VAL A 121 2.55 -0.83 8.22
N HIS A 122 2.27 -1.86 9.02
CA HIS A 122 1.05 -2.66 8.96
C HIS A 122 0.58 -2.98 10.37
N GLY A 123 -0.54 -2.36 10.78
CA GLY A 123 -0.95 -2.37 12.18
C GLY A 123 0.08 -1.67 13.07
N ASP A 124 0.48 -2.34 14.15
CA ASP A 124 1.52 -1.86 15.06
C ASP A 124 2.93 -2.31 14.61
N ASP A 125 3.01 -3.10 13.54
CA ASP A 125 4.26 -3.71 13.07
C ASP A 125 4.90 -2.91 11.92
N ARG A 126 6.22 -2.82 11.97
CA ARG A 126 7.05 -2.33 10.86
C ARG A 126 7.53 -3.55 10.07
N ILE A 127 6.92 -3.79 8.92
CA ILE A 127 7.13 -5.00 8.09
C ILE A 127 8.58 -5.08 7.59
N GLY A 128 9.24 -3.93 7.47
CA GLY A 128 10.67 -3.83 7.26
C GLY A 128 11.10 -2.53 6.60
N SER A 129 12.41 -2.36 6.55
CA SER A 129 13.12 -1.47 5.62
C SER A 129 13.84 -2.36 4.61
N PHE A 130 13.69 -2.11 3.32
CA PHE A 130 14.41 -2.88 2.32
C PHE A 130 15.84 -2.35 2.19
N GLY A 131 16.82 -3.26 2.22
CA GLY A 131 18.24 -2.91 2.10
C GLY A 131 18.61 -2.43 0.70
N ASP A 132 19.83 -1.89 0.57
CA ASP A 132 20.39 -1.28 -0.66
C ASP A 132 20.67 -2.28 -1.81
N GLY A 133 19.93 -3.38 -1.88
CA GLY A 133 20.09 -4.44 -2.87
C GLY A 133 19.67 -4.01 -4.28
N ASP A 134 20.32 -4.59 -5.28
CA ASP A 134 19.93 -4.45 -6.67
C ASP A 134 18.61 -5.19 -6.92
N GLY A 135 17.51 -4.44 -7.05
CA GLY A 135 16.19 -4.98 -7.35
C GLY A 135 16.05 -5.59 -8.75
N THR A 136 17.12 -5.59 -9.57
CA THR A 136 17.10 -6.11 -10.95
C THR A 136 16.64 -7.56 -11.02
N ASP A 137 17.02 -8.42 -10.08
CA ASP A 137 16.62 -9.83 -10.08
C ASP A 137 15.11 -10.02 -9.85
N TYR A 138 14.45 -9.08 -9.17
CA TYR A 138 13.03 -9.15 -8.81
C TYR A 138 12.13 -8.38 -9.78
N TYR A 139 12.55 -7.17 -10.17
CA TYR A 139 11.72 -6.23 -10.93
C TYR A 139 12.23 -5.98 -12.35
N GLY A 140 13.34 -6.62 -12.72
CA GLY A 140 14.03 -6.36 -13.97
C GLY A 140 14.78 -5.03 -13.99
N PRO A 141 15.34 -4.66 -15.15
CA PRO A 141 16.16 -3.47 -15.28
C PRO A 141 15.34 -2.20 -15.03
N ARG A 142 15.96 -1.23 -14.34
CA ARG A 142 15.36 0.11 -14.19
C ARG A 142 15.11 0.76 -15.56
N PRO A 143 14.07 1.60 -15.68
CA PRO A 143 13.85 2.41 -16.88
C PRO A 143 15.09 3.18 -17.32
N ALA A 144 15.45 3.07 -18.60
CA ALA A 144 16.60 3.77 -19.16
C ALA A 144 16.32 5.26 -19.45
N GLY A 145 15.05 5.68 -19.45
CA GLY A 145 14.63 7.04 -19.71
C GLY A 145 13.36 7.44 -18.95
N PRO A 146 12.87 8.67 -19.14
CA PRO A 146 11.65 9.16 -18.50
C PRO A 146 10.44 8.31 -18.87
N ARG A 147 9.56 8.07 -17.89
CA ARG A 147 8.26 7.40 -18.10
C ARG A 147 7.15 8.19 -17.41
N ALA A 148 5.96 8.18 -18.01
CA ALA A 148 4.81 8.86 -17.42
C ALA A 148 4.28 8.15 -16.16
N THR A 149 4.41 6.82 -16.08
CA THR A 149 3.91 5.99 -14.98
C THR A 149 4.80 4.77 -14.76
N ALA A 150 4.76 4.22 -13.55
CA ALA A 150 5.34 2.92 -13.21
C ALA A 150 4.45 1.78 -13.71
N THR A 151 5.09 0.68 -14.12
CA THR A 151 4.43 -0.59 -14.43
C THR A 151 4.36 -1.43 -13.16
N ILE A 152 3.19 -1.99 -12.83
CA ILE A 152 3.02 -2.77 -11.60
C ILE A 152 2.74 -4.21 -12.00
N THR A 153 3.49 -5.15 -11.44
CA THR A 153 3.20 -6.57 -11.51
C THR A 153 2.03 -6.87 -10.56
N PRO A 154 0.90 -7.39 -11.06
CA PRO A 154 -0.22 -7.72 -10.18
C PRO A 154 0.20 -8.76 -9.14
N CYS A 155 -0.16 -8.48 -7.89
CA CYS A 155 -0.10 -9.45 -6.81
C CYS A 155 -0.83 -10.74 -7.20
N ARG A 156 -0.13 -11.88 -7.05
CA ARG A 156 -0.76 -13.20 -7.08
C ARG A 156 -0.74 -13.74 -5.66
N PRO A 157 -1.91 -13.95 -5.02
CA PRO A 157 -1.94 -14.71 -3.77
C PRO A 157 -1.37 -16.10 -4.06
N SER A 158 -0.44 -16.55 -3.22
CA SER A 158 0.24 -17.85 -3.36
C SER A 158 -0.54 -19.00 -2.75
#